data_AF-A0A3M1ZTZ9-F1
#
_entry.id   AF-A0A3M1ZTZ9-F1
#
_cell.length_a   1.000
_cell.length_b   1.000
_cell.length_c   1.000
_cell.angle_alpha   90.00
_cell.angle_beta   90.00
_cell.angle_gamma   90.00
#
_symmetry.space_group_name_H-M   'P 1'
#
loop_
_entity.id
_entity.type
_entity.pdbx_description
1 polymer ?
#
loop_
_entity_poly.entity_id
_entity_poly.type
_entity_poly.pdbx_seq_one_letter_code
_entity_poly.pdbx_strand_id
1 'polypeptide(L)'
;MTTSTLVPRIGLAGLLVATVACGDKTADEASIAKAFDFESKERKVAEELEAKRLAELAKKKAEKEAKERALVEAIDKAATLPADMPKDKKEACEKVVRAYENFMRNNRDVEAVTLWFEHKSKNLGKVRGICLKGSLEGASCLAHALENAPDPLYDMAEEGVAKLKDACARKYVEGKPV
;
A
#
# COMPACT_ATOMS: atom_id res chain seq x y z
N MET A 1 6.02 20.37 35.12
CA MET A 1 4.93 21.30 35.51
C MET A 1 3.75 20.89 34.65
N THR A 2 2.69 20.21 35.07
CA THR A 2 1.83 20.19 36.27
C THR A 2 1.18 18.77 36.32
N THR A 3 1.42 17.95 37.35
CA THR A 3 0.57 17.66 38.55
C THR A 3 -0.83 17.07 38.34
N SER A 4 -1.02 15.82 38.84
CA SER A 4 -2.13 15.39 39.73
C SER A 4 -3.55 15.18 39.14
N THR A 5 -4.42 14.22 39.52
CA THR A 5 -4.51 13.29 40.68
C THR A 5 -5.73 12.35 40.59
N LEU A 6 -5.69 11.28 41.39
CA LEU A 6 -6.76 10.65 42.21
C LEU A 6 -7.82 9.68 41.64
N VAL A 7 -7.71 8.46 42.19
CA VAL A 7 -8.76 7.43 42.41
C VAL A 7 -9.62 7.80 43.63
N PRO A 8 -10.90 7.36 43.68
CA PRO A 8 -11.45 6.89 44.95
C PRO A 8 -12.12 5.50 44.85
N ARG A 9 -11.85 4.69 45.89
CA ARG A 9 -12.63 3.53 46.36
C ARG A 9 -13.88 4.01 47.11
N ILE A 10 -14.93 3.18 47.19
CA ILE A 10 -15.97 2.96 48.25
C ILE A 10 -17.11 2.18 47.53
N GLY A 11 -17.75 1.12 48.03
CA GLY A 11 -17.79 0.51 49.35
C GLY A 11 -18.51 -0.86 49.32
N LEU A 12 -18.43 -1.54 50.45
CA LEU A 12 -18.80 -2.92 50.75
C LEU A 12 -20.08 -2.94 51.61
N ALA A 13 -21.07 -3.78 51.27
CA ALA A 13 -22.19 -4.30 52.09
C ALA A 13 -23.37 -4.60 51.13
N GLY A 14 -24.02 -5.76 51.05
CA GLY A 14 -24.22 -6.84 52.01
C GLY A 14 -25.73 -7.07 52.12
N LEU A 15 -26.26 -8.18 51.57
CA LEU A 15 -27.50 -8.80 52.07
C LEU A 15 -27.65 -10.25 51.59
N LEU A 16 -27.55 -11.18 52.53
CA LEU A 16 -28.05 -12.55 52.49
C LEU A 16 -29.56 -12.52 52.77
N VAL A 17 -30.38 -13.17 51.94
CA VAL A 17 -31.60 -13.89 52.39
C VAL A 17 -31.80 -15.12 51.50
N ALA A 18 -31.86 -16.27 52.14
CA ALA A 18 -32.10 -17.59 51.57
C ALA A 18 -33.60 -17.87 51.36
N THR A 19 -33.94 -18.66 50.34
CA THR A 19 -35.02 -19.66 50.45
C THR A 19 -34.69 -20.87 49.57
N VAL A 20 -34.58 -22.02 50.24
CA VAL A 20 -34.62 -23.35 49.63
C VAL A 20 -36.10 -23.67 49.37
N ALA A 21 -36.45 -23.96 48.12
CA ALA A 21 -37.66 -24.67 47.77
C ALA A 21 -37.26 -25.90 46.95
N CYS A 22 -37.18 -27.04 47.63
CA CYS A 22 -37.16 -28.36 47.01
C CYS A 22 -38.60 -28.68 46.61
N GLY A 23 -38.88 -28.74 45.30
CA GLY A 23 -40.17 -29.14 44.76
C GLY A 23 -40.03 -29.55 43.29
N ASP A 24 -40.32 -30.82 43.04
CA ASP A 24 -40.49 -31.50 41.75
C ASP A 24 -39.31 -31.69 40.79
N LYS A 25 -38.90 -32.96 40.70
CA LYS A 25 -37.97 -33.52 39.73
C LYS A 25 -38.64 -33.68 38.36
N THR A 26 -37.81 -33.56 37.32
CA THR A 26 -37.92 -34.22 36.00
C THR A 26 -38.77 -33.56 34.91
N ALA A 27 -38.60 -32.24 34.71
CA ALA A 27 -38.90 -31.63 33.40
C ALA A 27 -37.84 -30.63 32.88
N ASP A 28 -36.94 -30.10 33.74
CA ASP A 28 -36.08 -28.96 33.36
C ASP A 28 -34.58 -29.24 33.12
N GLU A 29 -34.03 -30.38 33.52
CA GLU A 29 -32.60 -30.67 33.30
C GLU A 29 -32.29 -30.94 31.82
N ALA A 30 -33.24 -31.52 31.07
CA ALA A 30 -33.08 -31.82 29.66
C ALA A 30 -33.20 -30.57 28.76
N SER A 31 -33.97 -29.56 29.18
CA SER A 31 -34.11 -28.26 28.50
C SER A 31 -32.90 -27.37 28.77
N ILE A 32 -32.41 -27.32 30.01
CA ILE A 32 -31.21 -26.55 30.38
C ILE A 32 -29.95 -27.14 29.74
N ALA A 33 -29.76 -28.47 29.76
CA ALA A 33 -28.61 -29.11 29.11
C ALA A 33 -28.59 -28.89 27.59
N LYS A 34 -29.76 -28.86 26.92
CA LYS A 34 -29.85 -28.55 25.49
C LYS A 34 -29.56 -27.08 25.18
N ALA A 35 -29.93 -26.14 26.06
CA ALA A 35 -29.62 -24.72 25.89
C ALA A 35 -28.12 -24.45 26.00
N PHE A 36 -27.43 -25.06 26.97
CA PHE A 36 -25.96 -24.95 27.09
C PHE A 36 -25.21 -25.61 25.93
N ASP A 37 -25.69 -26.74 25.40
CA ASP A 37 -25.09 -27.39 24.23
C ASP A 37 -25.29 -26.57 22.94
N PHE A 38 -26.44 -25.89 22.80
CA PHE A 38 -26.70 -24.97 21.68
C PHE A 38 -25.81 -23.72 21.76
N GLU A 39 -25.73 -23.06 22.92
CA GLU A 39 -24.87 -21.88 23.13
C GLU A 39 -23.38 -22.23 22.93
N SER A 40 -22.94 -23.40 23.38
CA SER A 40 -21.57 -23.86 23.14
C SER A 40 -21.28 -24.10 21.65
N LYS A 41 -22.25 -24.59 20.88
CA LYS A 41 -22.10 -24.80 19.43
C LYS A 41 -22.09 -23.48 18.67
N GLU A 42 -22.98 -22.55 19.00
CA GLU A 42 -22.98 -21.22 18.39
C GLU A 42 -21.70 -20.45 18.68
N ARG A 43 -21.18 -20.53 19.92
CA ARG A 43 -19.91 -19.92 20.28
C ARG A 43 -18.73 -20.50 19.50
N LYS A 44 -18.68 -21.82 19.32
CA LYS A 44 -17.64 -22.47 18.50
C LYS A 44 -17.72 -22.04 17.03
N VAL A 45 -18.93 -21.95 16.47
CA VAL A 45 -19.12 -21.46 15.09
C VAL A 45 -18.69 -19.99 14.95
N ALA A 46 -19.00 -19.15 15.94
CA ALA A 46 -18.57 -17.75 15.96
C ALA A 46 -17.04 -17.61 16.07
N GLU A 47 -16.39 -18.39 16.96
CA GLU A 47 -14.93 -18.42 17.12
C GLU A 47 -14.23 -18.92 15.85
N GLU A 48 -14.75 -19.96 15.19
CA GLU A 48 -14.22 -20.45 13.91
C GLU A 48 -14.39 -19.44 12.77
N LEU A 49 -15.52 -18.74 12.71
CA LEU A 49 -15.75 -17.72 11.69
C LEU A 49 -14.80 -16.53 11.87
N GLU A 50 -14.59 -16.07 13.10
CA GLU A 50 -13.66 -14.98 13.39
C GLU A 50 -12.21 -15.39 13.11
N ALA A 51 -11.81 -16.60 13.51
CA ALA A 51 -10.49 -17.13 13.17
C ALA A 51 -10.26 -17.18 11.65
N LYS A 52 -11.26 -17.60 10.86
CA LYS A 52 -11.21 -17.56 9.39
C LYS A 52 -11.09 -16.14 8.84
N ARG A 53 -11.83 -15.16 9.40
CA ARG A 53 -11.73 -13.76 8.98
C ARG A 53 -10.34 -13.18 9.26
N LEU A 54 -9.79 -13.42 10.45
CA LEU A 54 -8.45 -12.96 10.80
C LEU A 54 -7.37 -13.61 9.92
N ALA A 55 -7.48 -14.90 9.63
CA ALA A 55 -6.56 -15.60 8.71
C ALA A 55 -6.62 -15.01 7.28
N GLU A 56 -7.81 -14.74 6.75
CA GLU A 56 -7.99 -14.12 5.44
C GLU A 56 -7.45 -12.68 5.39
N LEU A 57 -7.65 -11.89 6.45
CA LEU A 57 -7.08 -10.55 6.55
C LEU A 57 -5.54 -10.59 6.60
N ALA A 58 -4.97 -11.51 7.37
CA ALA A 58 -3.53 -11.70 7.44
C ALA A 58 -2.94 -12.13 6.08
N LYS A 59 -3.61 -13.06 5.39
CA LYS A 59 -3.23 -13.49 4.03
C LYS A 59 -3.27 -12.33 3.04
N LYS A 60 -4.36 -11.56 3.01
CA LYS A 60 -4.50 -10.38 2.13
C LYS A 60 -3.42 -9.34 2.40
N LYS A 61 -3.10 -9.09 3.68
CA LYS A 61 -2.02 -8.16 4.06
C LYS A 61 -0.67 -8.67 3.57
N ALA A 62 -0.35 -9.94 3.80
CA ALA A 62 0.91 -10.54 3.35
C ALA A 62 1.06 -10.51 1.82
N GLU A 63 -0.02 -10.80 1.08
CA GLU A 63 -0.04 -10.70 -0.38
C GLU A 63 0.16 -9.26 -0.87
N LYS A 64 -0.48 -8.28 -0.23
CA LYS A 64 -0.30 -6.86 -0.57
C LYS A 64 1.14 -6.42 -0.34
N GLU A 65 1.72 -6.72 0.82
CA GLU A 65 3.11 -6.38 1.12
C GLU A 65 4.10 -7.08 0.18
N ALA A 66 3.82 -8.33 -0.22
CA ALA A 66 4.64 -9.02 -1.20
C ALA A 66 4.59 -8.35 -2.58
N LYS A 67 3.41 -7.91 -3.03
CA LYS A 67 3.24 -7.15 -4.27
C LYS A 67 3.96 -5.80 -4.22
N GLU A 68 3.85 -5.08 -3.10
CA GLU A 68 4.54 -3.81 -2.91
C GLU A 68 6.06 -3.97 -2.95
N ARG A 69 6.61 -4.98 -2.26
CA ARG A 69 8.05 -5.29 -2.32
C ARG A 69 8.50 -5.65 -3.74
N ALA A 70 7.74 -6.51 -4.42
CA ALA A 70 8.03 -6.89 -5.81
C ALA A 70 8.01 -5.69 -6.76
N LEU A 71 7.08 -4.75 -6.55
CA LEU A 71 7.02 -3.51 -7.33
C LEU A 71 8.25 -2.63 -7.07
N VAL A 72 8.66 -2.46 -5.82
CA VAL A 72 9.88 -1.70 -5.48
C VAL A 72 11.12 -2.32 -6.12
N GLU A 73 11.27 -3.64 -6.04
CA GLU A 73 12.39 -4.35 -6.70
C GLU A 73 12.36 -4.19 -8.22
N ALA A 74 11.17 -4.23 -8.83
CA ALA A 74 11.02 -4.03 -10.27
C ALA A 74 11.38 -2.59 -10.69
N ILE A 75 10.98 -1.59 -9.90
CA ILE A 75 11.37 -0.18 -10.10
C ILE A 75 12.89 -0.03 -9.99
N ASP A 76 13.51 -0.61 -8.96
CA ASP A 76 14.97 -0.54 -8.78
C ASP A 76 15.72 -1.24 -9.92
N LYS A 77 15.17 -2.32 -10.49
CA LYS A 77 15.72 -2.98 -11.69
C LYS A 77 15.59 -2.13 -12.94
N ALA A 78 14.48 -1.41 -13.12
CA ALA A 78 14.29 -0.49 -14.25
C ALA A 78 15.17 0.77 -14.12
N ALA A 79 15.47 1.21 -12.89
CA ALA A 79 16.29 2.38 -12.60
C ALA A 79 17.80 2.10 -12.78
N THR A 80 18.21 1.78 -13.99
CA THR A 80 19.61 1.57 -14.39
C THR A 80 20.00 2.47 -15.55
N LEU A 81 21.30 2.67 -15.76
CA LEU A 81 21.76 3.33 -16.98
C LEU A 81 21.55 2.39 -18.18
N PRO A 82 21.17 2.94 -19.36
CA PRO A 82 21.15 2.16 -20.59
C PRO A 82 22.57 1.71 -20.96
N ALA A 83 22.68 0.65 -21.74
CA ALA A 83 23.97 0.19 -22.27
C ALA A 83 24.66 1.27 -23.11
N ASP A 84 23.89 1.97 -23.95
CA ASP A 84 24.37 3.06 -24.79
C ASP A 84 23.94 4.42 -24.20
N MET A 85 24.91 5.12 -23.61
CA MET A 85 24.69 6.45 -23.05
C MET A 85 24.50 7.49 -24.16
N PRO A 86 23.53 8.43 -24.01
CA PRO A 86 23.42 9.60 -24.88
C PRO A 86 24.70 10.44 -24.85
N LYS A 87 24.99 11.16 -25.95
CA LYS A 87 26.23 11.95 -26.07
C LYS A 87 26.27 13.13 -25.10
N ASP A 88 25.12 13.74 -24.88
CA ASP A 88 24.99 14.90 -24.03
C ASP A 88 23.64 14.93 -23.32
N LYS A 89 23.54 15.85 -22.35
CA LYS A 89 22.34 16.02 -21.53
C LYS A 89 21.11 16.41 -22.36
N LYS A 90 21.28 17.17 -23.45
CA LYS A 90 20.15 17.59 -24.29
C LYS A 90 19.56 16.36 -24.97
N GLU A 91 20.39 15.50 -25.54
CA GLU A 91 19.96 14.22 -26.14
C GLU A 91 19.28 13.32 -25.10
N ALA A 92 19.86 13.18 -23.91
CA ALA A 92 19.25 12.40 -22.83
C ALA A 92 17.86 12.92 -22.44
N CYS A 93 17.69 14.24 -22.32
CA CYS A 93 16.40 14.83 -22.01
C CYS A 93 15.37 14.71 -23.14
N GLU A 94 15.78 14.69 -24.41
CA GLU A 94 14.87 14.34 -25.51
C GLU A 94 14.39 12.88 -25.40
N LYS A 95 15.27 11.95 -24.99
CA LYS A 95 14.86 10.57 -24.70
C LYS A 95 13.88 10.50 -23.53
N VAL A 96 14.12 11.25 -22.45
CA VAL A 96 13.16 11.36 -21.32
C VAL A 96 11.79 11.83 -21.81
N VAL A 97 11.74 12.88 -22.64
CA VAL A 97 10.46 13.42 -23.16
C VAL A 97 9.68 12.36 -23.96
N ARG A 98 10.37 11.60 -24.82
CA ARG A 98 9.74 10.52 -25.61
C ARG A 98 9.28 9.36 -24.74
N ALA A 99 10.15 8.90 -23.84
CA ALA A 99 9.84 7.81 -22.91
C ALA A 99 8.67 8.18 -21.98
N TYR A 100 8.63 9.42 -21.49
CA TYR A 100 7.53 9.95 -20.68
C TYR A 100 6.22 9.95 -21.44
N GLU A 101 6.20 10.44 -22.69
CA GLU A 101 4.99 10.41 -23.51
C GLU A 101 4.47 8.98 -23.70
N ASN A 102 5.36 8.05 -24.02
CA ASN A 102 5.01 6.64 -24.21
C ASN A 102 4.48 6.01 -22.92
N PHE A 103 5.12 6.30 -21.79
CA PHE A 103 4.68 5.84 -20.48
C PHE A 103 3.27 6.37 -20.16
N MET A 104 3.00 7.66 -20.39
CA MET A 104 1.68 8.25 -20.18
C MET A 104 0.62 7.65 -21.11
N ARG A 105 0.98 7.29 -22.34
CA ARG A 105 0.06 6.63 -23.28
C ARG A 105 -0.38 5.24 -22.80
N ASN A 106 0.45 4.57 -22.02
CA ASN A 106 0.15 3.25 -21.46
C ASN A 106 -0.69 3.34 -20.17
N ASN A 107 -0.94 4.54 -19.64
CA ASN A 107 -1.81 4.73 -18.48
C ASN A 107 -3.21 4.18 -18.77
N ARG A 108 -3.78 3.42 -17.83
CA ARG A 108 -5.08 2.77 -17.98
C ARG A 108 -6.26 3.68 -17.67
N ASP A 109 -6.01 4.83 -17.05
CA ASP A 109 -7.01 5.89 -16.88
C ASP A 109 -7.16 6.70 -18.17
N VAL A 110 -8.16 6.34 -18.98
CA VAL A 110 -8.42 6.95 -20.30
C VAL A 110 -8.76 8.44 -20.19
N GLU A 111 -9.44 8.87 -19.13
CA GLU A 111 -9.78 10.27 -18.92
C GLU A 111 -8.52 11.08 -18.62
N ALA A 112 -7.67 10.57 -17.70
CA ALA A 112 -6.39 11.19 -17.40
C ALA A 112 -5.46 11.25 -18.62
N VAL A 113 -5.42 10.19 -19.44
CA VAL A 113 -4.69 10.18 -20.72
C VAL A 113 -5.20 11.30 -21.63
N THR A 114 -6.52 11.37 -21.84
CA THR A 114 -7.13 12.37 -22.73
C THR A 114 -6.77 13.78 -22.29
N LEU A 115 -7.02 14.13 -21.03
CA LEU A 115 -6.71 15.44 -20.46
C LEU A 115 -5.21 15.77 -20.55
N TRP A 116 -4.35 14.78 -20.30
CA TRP A 116 -2.91 14.97 -20.40
C TRP A 116 -2.47 15.29 -21.84
N PHE A 117 -3.05 14.61 -22.83
CA PHE A 117 -2.72 14.79 -24.24
C PHE A 117 -3.31 16.09 -24.84
N GLU A 118 -4.42 16.61 -24.31
CA GLU A 118 -4.92 17.97 -24.64
C GLU A 118 -3.90 19.06 -24.29
N HIS A 119 -3.12 18.85 -23.23
CA HIS A 119 -2.06 19.75 -22.79
C HIS A 119 -0.65 19.24 -23.09
N LYS A 120 -0.50 18.29 -24.04
CA LYS A 120 0.76 17.59 -24.35
C LYS A 120 1.96 18.52 -24.48
N SER A 121 1.86 19.57 -25.29
CA SER A 121 2.99 20.48 -25.54
C SER A 121 3.49 21.16 -24.25
N LYS A 122 2.57 21.63 -23.41
CA LYS A 122 2.88 22.24 -22.11
C LYS A 122 3.48 21.21 -21.15
N ASN A 123 2.89 20.02 -21.09
CA ASN A 123 3.34 18.93 -20.21
C ASN A 123 4.75 18.46 -20.58
N LEU A 124 5.02 18.19 -21.86
CA LEU A 124 6.34 17.80 -22.35
C LEU A 124 7.36 18.92 -22.22
N GLY A 125 6.95 20.19 -22.42
CA GLY A 125 7.81 21.35 -22.15
C GLY A 125 8.25 21.42 -20.69
N LYS A 126 7.35 21.14 -19.74
CA LYS A 126 7.67 21.06 -18.30
C LYS A 126 8.63 19.91 -18.00
N VAL A 127 8.39 18.72 -18.55
CA VAL A 127 9.27 17.54 -18.40
C VAL A 127 10.68 17.86 -18.89
N ARG A 128 10.81 18.40 -20.11
CA ARG A 128 12.10 18.84 -20.67
C ARG A 128 12.79 19.86 -19.78
N GLY A 129 12.07 20.89 -19.35
CA GLY A 129 12.61 21.97 -18.53
C GLY A 129 13.11 21.50 -17.16
N ILE A 130 12.45 20.52 -16.55
CA ILE A 130 12.91 19.88 -15.31
C ILE A 130 14.15 19.02 -15.59
N CYS A 131 14.12 18.19 -16.64
CA CYS A 131 15.23 17.31 -16.99
C CYS A 131 16.55 18.06 -17.22
N LEU A 132 16.49 19.18 -17.95
CA LEU A 132 17.68 19.98 -18.28
C LEU A 132 18.41 20.56 -17.04
N LYS A 133 17.75 20.62 -15.89
CA LYS A 133 18.35 21.03 -14.60
C LYS A 133 19.10 19.90 -13.89
N GLY A 134 18.96 18.66 -14.34
CA GLY A 134 19.61 17.48 -13.76
C GLY A 134 20.96 17.12 -14.39
N SER A 135 21.43 15.90 -14.08
CA SER A 135 22.64 15.27 -14.63
C SER A 135 22.34 14.44 -15.90
N LEU A 136 23.38 14.13 -16.68
CA LEU A 136 23.28 13.25 -17.85
C LEU A 136 22.86 11.83 -17.42
N GLU A 137 23.46 11.32 -16.36
CA GLU A 137 23.22 10.00 -15.79
C GLU A 137 21.80 9.88 -15.25
N GLY A 138 21.33 10.88 -14.50
CA GLY A 138 19.97 10.92 -13.99
C GLY A 138 18.92 10.96 -15.11
N ALA A 139 19.14 11.77 -16.15
CA ALA A 139 18.27 11.81 -17.33
C ALA A 139 18.28 10.48 -18.10
N SER A 140 19.46 9.88 -18.28
CA SER A 140 19.61 8.61 -19.02
C SER A 140 18.95 7.45 -18.27
N CYS A 141 19.13 7.39 -16.95
CA CYS A 141 18.43 6.44 -16.09
C CYS A 141 16.91 6.61 -16.21
N LEU A 142 16.39 7.84 -16.09
CA LEU A 142 14.95 8.07 -16.11
C LEU A 142 14.33 7.68 -17.45
N ALA A 143 14.99 8.00 -18.57
CA ALA A 143 14.53 7.58 -19.89
C ALA A 143 14.43 6.05 -19.99
N HIS A 144 15.50 5.35 -19.59
CA HIS A 144 15.54 3.88 -19.59
C HIS A 144 14.49 3.27 -18.65
N ALA A 145 14.33 3.83 -17.45
CA ALA A 145 13.38 3.37 -16.46
C ALA A 145 11.92 3.54 -16.91
N LEU A 146 11.60 4.62 -17.62
CA LEU A 146 10.27 4.84 -18.22
C LEU A 146 9.99 3.87 -19.37
N GLU A 147 10.99 3.54 -20.18
CA GLU A 147 10.87 2.54 -21.26
C GLU A 147 10.68 1.11 -20.73
N ASN A 148 11.21 0.83 -19.53
CA ASN A 148 11.17 -0.49 -18.89
C ASN A 148 10.30 -0.50 -17.63
N ALA A 149 9.34 0.42 -17.55
CA ALA A 149 8.51 0.58 -16.37
C ALA A 149 7.66 -0.68 -16.12
N PRO A 150 7.60 -1.18 -14.87
CA PRO A 150 6.78 -2.35 -14.57
C PRO A 150 5.29 -2.04 -14.71
N ASP A 151 4.55 -3.02 -15.22
CA ASP A 151 3.14 -2.89 -15.59
C ASP A 151 2.21 -2.27 -14.52
N PRO A 152 2.35 -2.57 -13.20
CA PRO A 152 1.51 -1.94 -12.18
C PRO A 152 1.63 -0.41 -12.09
N LEU A 153 2.66 0.20 -12.67
CA LEU A 153 2.79 1.66 -12.68
C LEU A 153 1.83 2.34 -13.64
N TYR A 154 1.28 1.62 -14.61
CA TYR A 154 0.30 2.17 -15.56
C TYR A 154 -1.06 2.45 -14.92
N ASP A 155 -1.34 1.89 -13.74
CA ASP A 155 -2.54 2.22 -12.95
C ASP A 155 -2.36 3.51 -12.12
N MET A 156 -1.13 4.02 -12.04
CA MET A 156 -0.75 5.14 -11.17
C MET A 156 0.30 6.02 -11.83
N ALA A 157 0.10 6.39 -13.11
CA ALA A 157 1.17 6.93 -13.96
C ALA A 157 1.96 8.10 -13.33
N GLU A 158 1.29 9.10 -12.75
CA GLU A 158 2.00 10.22 -12.10
C GLU A 158 2.87 9.78 -10.91
N GLU A 159 2.32 8.93 -10.04
CA GLU A 159 3.05 8.34 -8.91
C GLU A 159 4.17 7.41 -9.39
N GLY A 160 3.93 6.64 -10.46
CA GLY A 160 4.90 5.75 -11.08
C GLY A 160 6.10 6.48 -11.64
N VAL A 161 5.89 7.60 -12.34
CA VAL A 161 6.96 8.51 -12.77
C VAL A 161 7.76 9.01 -11.56
N ALA A 162 7.08 9.44 -10.50
CA ALA A 162 7.75 9.93 -9.29
C ALA A 162 8.64 8.84 -8.67
N LYS A 163 8.14 7.61 -8.53
CA LYS A 163 8.91 6.46 -8.02
C LYS A 163 10.12 6.13 -8.88
N LEU A 164 9.98 6.13 -10.20
CA LEU A 164 11.10 5.89 -11.13
C LEU A 164 12.15 7.00 -11.03
N LYS A 165 11.71 8.26 -10.95
CA LYS A 165 12.60 9.41 -10.75
C LYS A 165 13.36 9.31 -9.44
N ASP A 166 12.70 8.98 -8.34
CA ASP A 166 13.32 8.84 -7.03
C ASP A 166 14.33 7.68 -7.02
N ALA A 167 14.01 6.56 -7.66
CA ALA A 167 14.94 5.43 -7.80
C ALA A 167 16.20 5.79 -8.60
N CYS A 168 16.05 6.53 -9.71
CA CYS A 168 17.20 7.05 -10.45
C CYS A 168 17.98 8.09 -9.64
N ALA A 169 17.31 8.96 -8.89
CA ALA A 169 17.95 9.99 -8.09
C ALA A 169 18.84 9.41 -6.98
N ARG A 170 18.34 8.40 -6.26
CA ARG A 170 19.10 7.67 -5.23
C ARG A 170 20.40 7.05 -5.76
N LYS A 171 20.45 6.69 -7.04
CA LYS A 171 21.60 6.03 -7.67
C LYS A 171 22.56 7.00 -8.37
N TYR A 172 22.05 8.08 -8.96
CA TYR A 172 22.81 8.88 -9.94
C TYR A 172 22.71 10.41 -9.79
N VAL A 173 21.97 10.92 -8.80
CA VAL A 173 21.83 12.38 -8.55
C VAL A 173 22.51 12.80 -7.25
N GLU A 174 22.54 11.95 -6.23
CA GLU A 174 23.37 12.16 -5.05
C GLU A 174 24.81 11.75 -5.39
N GLY A 175 25.77 12.68 -5.34
CA GLY A 175 27.17 12.50 -5.75
C GLY A 175 27.99 11.48 -4.94
N LYS A 176 27.46 10.28 -4.74
CA LYS A 176 28.22 9.10 -4.35
C LYS A 176 28.65 8.38 -5.63
N PRO A 177 29.96 8.28 -5.91
CA PRO A 177 30.43 7.47 -7.01
C PRO A 177 30.01 6.01 -6.77
N VAL A 178 29.56 5.36 -7.84
CA VAL A 178 29.45 3.90 -7.93
C VAL A 178 30.84 3.29 -7.87
#